data_AF-A0A0G1KEN8-F1
#
_entry.id   AF-A0A0G1KEN8-F1
#
_cell.length_a   1.000
_cell.length_b   1.000
_cell.length_c   1.000
_cell.angle_alpha   90.00
_cell.angle_beta   90.00
_cell.angle_gamma   90.00
#
_symmetry.space_group_name_H-M   'P 1'
#
loop_
_entity.id
_entity.type
_entity.pdbx_description
1 polymer ?
#
loop_
_entity_poly.entity_id
_entity_poly.type
_entity_poly.pdbx_seq_one_letter_code
_entity_poly.pdbx_strand_id
1 'polypeptide(L)'
;MIVGMEFYHLINRGVDKKITFLEDSDYVRFIHDLYVFNNVNNVGPNHRFREFQSQYVRRPLVEIHAFCLMPNHYHLLVSELEDNGISLFMRKINMGYAKYFNEKYSRSGVLWQGTFKRIHIERDAHFLYVPYYIHLNPLDLTHSEWRTGNILDMTSVMENLKKYRWSSLLDYLGQKNFPSIINKEILSENLGTAKNQEKTIQQIISISDLAQGSSSIE
;
A
#
# COMPACT_ATOMS: atom_id res chain seq x y z
N MET A 1 12.55 -17.51 8.63
CA MET A 1 11.66 -17.77 7.49
C MET A 1 10.51 -18.64 7.95
N ILE A 2 9.27 -18.15 7.89
CA ILE A 2 8.09 -19.01 7.96
C ILE A 2 8.09 -19.79 6.64
N VAL A 3 8.29 -21.10 6.72
CA VAL A 3 8.35 -21.98 5.54
C VAL A 3 6.97 -21.97 4.88
N GLY A 4 6.87 -21.42 3.66
CA GLY A 4 5.71 -21.58 2.77
C GLY A 4 4.85 -20.34 2.49
N MET A 5 5.08 -19.19 3.12
CA MET A 5 4.34 -17.95 2.80
C MET A 5 5.14 -17.09 1.80
N GLU A 6 4.57 -16.85 0.63
CA GLU A 6 5.15 -15.99 -0.41
C GLU A 6 4.62 -14.56 -0.35
N PHE A 7 5.50 -13.59 -0.61
CA PHE A 7 5.17 -12.17 -0.56
C PHE A 7 5.21 -11.55 -1.95
N TYR A 8 4.27 -10.63 -2.20
CA TYR A 8 4.13 -9.97 -3.49
C TYR A 8 3.95 -8.46 -3.30
N HIS A 9 4.69 -7.69 -4.08
CA HIS A 9 4.48 -6.25 -4.24
C HIS A 9 3.56 -6.01 -5.44
N LEU A 10 2.37 -5.49 -5.16
CA LEU A 10 1.33 -5.19 -6.13
C LEU A 10 1.26 -3.69 -6.38
N ILE A 11 1.23 -3.31 -7.66
CA ILE A 11 1.23 -1.91 -8.08
C ILE A 11 0.24 -1.72 -9.22
N ASN A 12 -0.51 -0.63 -9.20
CA ASN A 12 -1.21 -0.12 -10.39
C ASN A 12 -1.26 1.41 -10.34
N ARG A 13 -1.43 2.02 -11.50
CA ARG A 13 -1.43 3.48 -11.69
C ARG A 13 -2.56 3.92 -12.60
N GLY A 14 -2.99 5.17 -12.48
CA GLY A 14 -4.00 5.74 -13.36
C GLY A 14 -3.52 5.77 -14.82
N VAL A 15 -4.44 5.58 -15.78
CA VAL A 15 -4.13 5.72 -17.22
C VAL A 15 -3.52 7.09 -17.49
N ASP A 16 -2.53 7.17 -18.37
CA ASP A 16 -1.82 8.43 -18.67
C ASP A 16 -1.28 9.14 -17.42
N LYS A 17 -0.90 8.37 -16.39
CA LYS A 17 -0.44 8.86 -15.07
C LYS A 17 -1.48 9.73 -14.35
N LYS A 18 -2.77 9.56 -14.68
CA LYS A 18 -3.90 10.31 -14.10
C LYS A 18 -3.94 10.19 -12.58
N ILE A 19 -4.18 11.32 -11.91
CA ILE A 19 -4.52 11.37 -10.50
C ILE A 19 -5.81 10.58 -10.28
N THR A 20 -5.72 9.54 -9.46
CA THR A 20 -6.80 8.60 -9.11
C THR A 20 -7.40 8.90 -7.75
N PHE A 21 -6.77 9.76 -6.95
CA PHE A 21 -7.28 10.27 -5.68
C PHE A 21 -7.21 11.80 -5.68
N LEU A 22 -8.34 12.46 -5.95
CA LEU A 22 -8.45 13.91 -6.10
C LEU A 22 -8.66 14.60 -4.75
N GLU A 23 -9.29 13.92 -3.80
CA GLU A 23 -9.61 14.43 -2.47
C GLU A 23 -9.51 13.34 -1.40
N ASP A 24 -9.46 13.72 -0.13
CA ASP A 24 -9.34 12.78 1.00
C ASP A 24 -10.41 11.68 1.00
N SER A 25 -11.62 11.98 0.54
CA SER A 25 -12.72 11.01 0.47
C SER A 25 -12.45 9.86 -0.51
N ASP A 26 -11.63 10.08 -1.53
CA ASP A 26 -11.17 9.05 -2.47
C ASP A 26 -10.20 8.07 -1.81
N TYR A 27 -9.24 8.60 -1.06
CA TYR A 27 -8.30 7.76 -0.30
C TYR A 27 -9.02 6.93 0.75
N VAL A 28 -9.94 7.55 1.50
CA VAL A 28 -10.79 6.84 2.48
C VAL A 28 -11.60 5.74 1.80
N ARG A 29 -12.17 6.01 0.61
CA ARG A 29 -12.91 5.01 -0.15
C ARG A 29 -12.02 3.83 -0.55
N PHE A 30 -10.84 4.09 -1.09
CA PHE A 30 -9.94 3.01 -1.50
C PHE A 30 -9.47 2.17 -0.32
N ILE A 31 -9.16 2.80 0.82
CA ILE A 31 -8.79 2.08 2.06
C ILE A 31 -9.95 1.22 2.56
N HIS A 32 -11.18 1.72 2.50
CA HIS A 32 -12.36 0.93 2.82
C HIS A 32 -12.51 -0.26 1.87
N ASP A 33 -12.29 -0.04 0.57
CA ASP A 33 -12.33 -1.08 -0.46
C ASP A 33 -11.24 -2.16 -0.23
N LEU A 34 -10.04 -1.80 0.27
CA LEU A 34 -9.01 -2.76 0.69
C LEU A 34 -9.52 -3.70 1.79
N TYR A 35 -10.35 -3.21 2.70
CA TYR A 35 -10.94 -4.05 3.75
C TYR A 35 -12.09 -4.91 3.22
N VAL A 36 -13.04 -4.26 2.55
CA VAL A 36 -14.33 -4.82 2.17
C VAL A 36 -14.20 -5.83 1.03
N PHE A 37 -13.40 -5.51 0.01
CA PHE A 37 -13.19 -6.43 -1.11
C PHE A 37 -12.16 -7.51 -0.85
N ASN A 38 -11.38 -7.39 0.24
CA ASN A 38 -10.54 -8.48 0.74
C ASN A 38 -11.38 -9.49 1.53
N ASN A 39 -12.29 -10.15 0.80
CA ASN A 39 -13.13 -11.21 1.30
C ASN A 39 -13.46 -12.16 0.14
N VAL A 40 -13.49 -13.47 0.37
CA VAL A 40 -13.91 -14.48 -0.62
C VAL A 40 -15.33 -14.18 -1.11
N ASN A 41 -16.23 -13.88 -0.16
CA ASN A 41 -17.61 -13.55 -0.47
C ASN A 41 -17.71 -12.22 -1.22
N ASN A 42 -18.66 -12.13 -2.15
CA ASN A 42 -18.92 -10.89 -2.84
C ASN A 42 -19.65 -9.91 -1.93
N VAL A 43 -19.33 -8.64 -2.13
CA VAL A 43 -19.95 -7.54 -1.44
C VAL A 43 -20.87 -6.83 -2.44
N GLY A 44 -22.11 -6.57 -2.04
CA GLY A 44 -23.11 -5.93 -2.89
C GLY A 44 -22.65 -4.55 -3.41
N PRO A 45 -23.24 -4.05 -4.51
CA PRO A 45 -22.82 -2.81 -5.17
C PRO A 45 -23.00 -1.56 -4.29
N ASN A 46 -23.88 -1.62 -3.28
CA ASN A 46 -24.20 -0.51 -2.39
C ASN A 46 -23.57 -0.63 -1.00
N HIS A 47 -22.40 -1.27 -0.89
CA HIS A 47 -21.72 -1.45 0.40
C HIS A 47 -21.42 -0.12 1.09
N ARG A 48 -22.27 0.24 2.04
CA ARG A 48 -22.06 1.38 2.92
C ARG A 48 -21.18 0.95 4.09
N PHE A 49 -20.36 1.89 4.57
CA PHE A 49 -19.45 1.76 5.72
C PHE A 49 -20.08 1.07 6.96
N ARG A 50 -21.41 1.15 7.12
CA ARG A 50 -22.16 0.67 8.29
C ARG A 50 -22.77 -0.73 8.18
N GLU A 51 -22.78 -1.36 7.01
CA GLU A 51 -23.58 -2.58 6.78
C GLU A 51 -22.83 -3.90 7.01
N PHE A 52 -21.52 -3.87 7.27
CA PHE A 52 -20.68 -5.08 7.33
C PHE A 52 -20.51 -5.71 8.72
N GLN A 53 -21.24 -5.28 9.75
CA GLN A 53 -20.88 -5.60 11.14
C GLN A 53 -21.58 -6.78 11.83
N SER A 54 -22.50 -7.55 11.21
CA SER A 54 -23.19 -8.57 12.03
C SER A 54 -23.54 -9.94 11.43
N GLN A 55 -23.31 -10.22 10.14
CA GLN A 55 -23.78 -11.51 9.58
C GLN A 55 -22.75 -12.33 8.79
N TYR A 56 -21.57 -11.80 8.49
CA TYR A 56 -20.58 -12.53 7.68
C TYR A 56 -19.25 -12.68 8.41
N VAL A 57 -18.80 -13.94 8.56
CA VAL A 57 -17.42 -14.24 8.96
C VAL A 57 -16.50 -13.78 7.83
N ARG A 58 -15.57 -12.87 8.14
CA ARG A 58 -14.60 -12.37 7.15
C ARG A 58 -13.62 -13.50 6.80
N ARG A 59 -13.53 -13.83 5.52
CA ARG A 59 -12.55 -14.78 4.98
C ARG A 59 -11.67 -14.05 3.96
N PRO A 60 -10.55 -13.45 4.39
CA PRO A 60 -9.71 -12.64 3.51
C PRO A 60 -9.11 -13.47 2.37
N LEU A 61 -8.95 -12.84 1.22
CA LEU A 61 -8.30 -13.41 0.03
C LEU A 61 -6.77 -13.31 0.11
N VAL A 62 -6.31 -12.22 0.71
CA VAL A 62 -4.89 -11.91 0.89
C VAL A 62 -4.68 -11.35 2.29
N GLU A 63 -3.45 -11.45 2.77
CA GLU A 63 -3.00 -10.66 3.91
C GLU A 63 -2.30 -9.41 3.37
N ILE A 64 -2.64 -8.23 3.89
CA ILE A 64 -1.95 -6.99 3.53
C ILE A 64 -0.95 -6.71 4.64
N HIS A 65 0.32 -6.55 4.31
CA HIS A 65 1.38 -6.29 5.29
C HIS A 65 1.77 -4.81 5.31
N ALA A 66 1.84 -4.17 4.14
CA ALA A 66 2.09 -2.74 4.02
C ALA A 66 1.34 -2.17 2.82
N PHE A 67 0.98 -0.90 2.89
CA PHE A 67 0.44 -0.14 1.77
C PHE A 67 0.91 1.31 1.78
N CYS A 68 0.87 1.93 0.61
CA CYS A 68 0.91 3.37 0.39
C CYS A 68 0.04 3.72 -0.82
N LEU A 69 -0.85 4.70 -0.68
CA LEU A 69 -1.63 5.26 -1.77
C LEU A 69 -0.99 6.58 -2.16
N MET A 70 -0.62 6.73 -3.42
CA MET A 70 -0.06 7.95 -4.01
C MET A 70 -1.12 8.59 -4.92
N PRO A 71 -1.04 9.90 -5.24
CA PRO A 71 -2.12 10.58 -5.97
C PRO A 71 -2.56 9.89 -7.26
N ASN A 72 -1.66 9.23 -7.99
CA ASN A 72 -1.95 8.56 -9.26
C ASN A 72 -1.64 7.05 -9.28
N HIS A 73 -1.29 6.44 -8.14
CA HIS A 73 -0.96 5.00 -8.08
C HIS A 73 -1.02 4.47 -6.64
N TYR A 74 -0.88 3.17 -6.46
CA TYR A 74 -0.78 2.58 -5.13
C TYR A 74 0.27 1.47 -5.10
N HIS A 75 0.74 1.17 -3.90
CA HIS A 75 1.61 0.03 -3.59
C HIS A 75 1.01 -0.78 -2.47
N LEU A 76 0.94 -2.11 -2.66
CA LEU A 76 0.51 -3.07 -1.64
C LEU A 76 1.57 -4.16 -1.51
N LEU A 77 2.01 -4.47 -0.29
CA LEU A 77 2.75 -5.68 0.02
C LEU A 77 1.78 -6.70 0.62
N VAL A 78 1.63 -7.85 -0.03
CA VAL A 78 0.64 -8.85 0.34
C VAL A 78 1.21 -10.27 0.35
N SER A 79 0.55 -11.18 1.07
CA SER A 79 0.67 -12.62 0.89
C SER A 79 -0.69 -13.21 0.52
N GLU A 80 -0.69 -14.31 -0.22
CA GLU A 80 -1.92 -14.96 -0.70
C GLU A 80 -2.46 -15.93 0.37
N LEU A 81 -3.75 -15.84 0.71
CA LEU A 81 -4.41 -16.71 1.71
C LEU A 81 -5.36 -17.74 1.08
N GLU A 82 -5.74 -17.52 -0.17
CA GLU A 82 -6.68 -18.34 -0.92
C GLU A 82 -6.14 -18.57 -2.33
N ASP A 83 -6.44 -19.71 -2.94
CA ASP A 83 -6.03 -19.99 -4.32
C ASP A 83 -6.54 -18.90 -5.28
N ASN A 84 -5.62 -18.27 -6.02
CA ASN A 84 -5.89 -17.11 -6.88
C ASN A 84 -6.46 -15.89 -6.12
N GLY A 85 -6.25 -15.80 -4.80
CA GLY A 85 -6.70 -14.74 -3.92
C GLY A 85 -6.22 -13.37 -4.35
N ILE A 86 -4.96 -13.21 -4.75
CA ILE A 86 -4.40 -11.94 -5.26
C ILE A 86 -5.17 -11.48 -6.49
N SER A 87 -5.34 -12.36 -7.48
CA SER A 87 -6.03 -12.03 -8.73
C SER A 87 -7.49 -11.61 -8.48
N LEU A 88 -8.20 -12.34 -7.61
CA LEU A 88 -9.58 -12.02 -7.24
C LEU A 88 -9.66 -10.71 -6.46
N PHE A 89 -8.78 -10.50 -5.48
CA PHE A 89 -8.70 -9.30 -4.67
C PHE A 89 -8.45 -8.07 -5.54
N MET A 90 -7.42 -8.11 -6.38
CA MET A 90 -7.04 -7.02 -7.27
C MET A 90 -8.12 -6.70 -8.30
N ARG A 91 -8.85 -7.71 -8.80
CA ARG A 91 -10.02 -7.49 -9.67
C ARG A 91 -11.12 -6.74 -8.93
N LYS A 92 -11.47 -7.17 -7.71
CA LYS A 92 -12.54 -6.55 -6.92
C LYS A 92 -12.19 -5.08 -6.59
N ILE A 93 -11.00 -4.80 -6.07
CA ILE A 93 -10.61 -3.42 -5.69
C ILE A 93 -10.50 -2.50 -6.92
N ASN A 94 -9.85 -2.95 -8.00
CA ASN A 94 -9.60 -2.07 -9.14
C ASN A 94 -10.90 -1.73 -9.87
N MET A 95 -11.77 -2.74 -10.07
CA MET A 95 -13.06 -2.53 -10.71
C MET A 95 -14.02 -1.73 -9.82
N GLY A 96 -14.09 -2.06 -8.53
CA GLY A 96 -14.95 -1.39 -7.57
C GLY A 96 -14.62 0.10 -7.44
N TYR A 97 -13.33 0.41 -7.28
CA TYR A 97 -12.87 1.79 -7.19
C TYR A 97 -13.02 2.54 -8.51
N ALA A 98 -12.69 1.92 -9.66
CA ALA A 98 -12.87 2.57 -10.96
C ALA A 98 -14.34 2.93 -11.22
N LYS A 99 -15.28 2.05 -10.83
CA LYS A 99 -16.71 2.34 -10.91
C LYS A 99 -17.07 3.54 -10.02
N TYR A 100 -16.68 3.53 -8.74
CA TYR A 100 -16.91 4.64 -7.82
C TYR A 100 -16.37 5.97 -8.36
N PHE A 101 -15.13 5.97 -8.82
CA PHE A 101 -14.46 7.16 -9.34
C PHE A 101 -15.17 7.72 -10.57
N ASN A 102 -15.55 6.84 -11.50
CA ASN A 102 -16.27 7.22 -12.70
C ASN A 102 -17.65 7.81 -12.38
N GLU A 103 -18.40 7.20 -11.45
CA GLU A 103 -19.69 7.71 -11.00
C GLU A 103 -19.57 9.06 -10.29
N LYS A 104 -18.62 9.19 -9.36
CA LYS A 104 -18.40 10.40 -8.56
C LYS A 104 -17.99 11.61 -9.41
N TYR A 105 -17.12 11.37 -10.39
CA TYR A 105 -16.55 12.44 -11.23
C TYR A 105 -17.19 12.52 -12.62
N SER A 106 -18.36 11.91 -12.81
CA SER A 106 -19.09 11.91 -14.10
C SER A 106 -18.19 11.52 -15.28
N ARG A 107 -17.32 10.54 -15.06
CA ARG A 107 -16.38 10.01 -16.06
C ARG A 107 -16.87 8.68 -16.62
N SER A 108 -16.31 8.33 -17.77
CA SER A 108 -16.45 7.02 -18.38
C SER A 108 -15.08 6.48 -18.81
N GLY A 109 -15.02 5.18 -19.06
CA GLY A 109 -13.81 4.51 -19.55
C GLY A 109 -12.89 3.98 -18.44
N VAL A 110 -11.68 3.61 -18.85
CA VAL A 110 -10.69 2.94 -18.00
C VAL A 110 -10.03 3.95 -17.05
N LEU A 111 -9.94 3.59 -15.76
CA LEU A 111 -9.24 4.38 -14.75
C LEU A 111 -7.77 3.95 -14.58
N TRP A 112 -7.51 2.64 -14.56
CA TRP A 112 -6.20 2.06 -14.28
C TRP A 112 -5.46 1.64 -15.54
N GLN A 113 -4.13 1.75 -15.55
CA GLN A 113 -3.28 1.38 -16.67
C GLN A 113 -3.15 -0.15 -16.76
N GLY A 114 -4.13 -0.78 -17.43
CA GLY A 114 -4.15 -2.22 -17.65
C GLY A 114 -4.31 -3.02 -16.35
N THR A 115 -3.79 -4.24 -16.34
CA THR A 115 -3.74 -5.09 -15.15
C THR A 115 -2.66 -4.62 -14.18
N PHE A 116 -2.85 -4.91 -12.89
CA PHE A 116 -1.83 -4.63 -11.88
C PHE A 116 -0.52 -5.38 -12.16
N LYS A 117 0.61 -4.79 -11.77
CA LYS A 117 1.93 -5.43 -11.72
C LYS A 117 2.01 -6.29 -10.46
N ARG A 118 2.48 -7.53 -10.59
CA ARG A 118 2.73 -8.48 -9.49
C ARG A 118 4.23 -8.79 -9.47
N ILE A 119 4.92 -8.36 -8.42
CA ILE A 119 6.36 -8.59 -8.24
C ILE A 119 6.53 -9.58 -7.10
N HIS A 120 7.10 -10.76 -7.37
CA HIS A 120 7.39 -11.76 -6.33
C HIS A 120 8.64 -11.35 -5.53
N ILE A 121 8.58 -11.46 -4.21
CA ILE A 121 9.69 -11.15 -3.32
C ILE A 121 10.44 -12.45 -2.97
N GLU A 122 11.43 -12.78 -3.79
CA GLU A 122 12.15 -14.07 -3.71
C GLU A 122 13.26 -14.13 -2.66
N ARG A 123 13.79 -12.98 -2.23
CA ARG A 123 14.98 -12.90 -1.36
C ARG A 123 14.69 -12.18 -0.06
N ASP A 124 15.18 -12.72 1.05
CA ASP A 124 15.05 -12.13 2.38
C ASP A 124 15.54 -10.66 2.43
N ALA A 125 16.65 -10.36 1.76
CA ALA A 125 17.17 -8.98 1.69
C ALA A 125 16.21 -8.02 0.97
N HIS A 126 15.51 -8.49 -0.07
CA HIS A 126 14.49 -7.68 -0.76
C HIS A 126 13.25 -7.52 0.13
N PHE A 127 12.87 -8.56 0.87
CA PHE A 127 11.75 -8.53 1.81
C PHE A 127 11.92 -7.48 2.91
N LEU A 128 13.13 -7.29 3.44
CA LEU A 128 13.39 -6.26 4.45
C LEU A 128 13.32 -4.83 3.88
N TYR A 129 13.59 -4.64 2.59
CA TYR A 129 13.63 -3.32 1.97
C TYR A 129 12.27 -2.85 1.45
N VAL A 130 11.47 -3.75 0.87
CA VAL A 130 10.19 -3.40 0.21
C VAL A 130 9.20 -2.66 1.12
N PRO A 131 9.00 -3.01 2.41
CA PRO A 131 8.15 -2.23 3.30
C PRO A 131 8.60 -0.77 3.42
N TYR A 132 9.90 -0.53 3.57
CA TYR A 132 10.45 0.83 3.62
C TYR A 132 10.28 1.54 2.28
N TYR A 133 10.58 0.88 1.15
CA TYR A 133 10.30 1.44 -0.17
C TYR A 133 8.86 1.94 -0.27
N ILE A 134 7.88 1.10 0.09
CA ILE A 134 6.46 1.44 0.06
C ILE A 134 6.17 2.64 0.95
N HIS A 135 6.69 2.66 2.18
CA HIS A 135 6.46 3.74 3.14
C HIS A 135 7.16 5.05 2.77
N LEU A 136 8.24 5.02 1.99
CA LEU A 136 9.01 6.19 1.58
C LEU A 136 8.51 6.83 0.29
N ASN A 137 7.66 6.15 -0.50
CA ASN A 137 7.06 6.71 -1.72
C ASN A 137 6.45 8.12 -1.57
N PRO A 138 5.78 8.48 -0.46
CA PRO A 138 5.27 9.84 -0.26
C PRO A 138 6.32 10.94 -0.36
N LEU A 139 7.60 10.62 -0.19
CA LEU A 139 8.69 11.58 -0.38
C LEU A 139 8.85 12.01 -1.84
N ASP A 140 8.34 11.27 -2.83
CA ASP A 140 8.30 11.75 -4.21
C ASP A 140 7.49 13.05 -4.36
N LEU A 141 6.60 13.36 -3.41
CA LEU A 141 5.78 14.57 -3.43
C LEU A 141 6.50 15.80 -2.83
N THR A 142 7.54 15.59 -2.02
CA THR A 142 8.12 16.67 -1.19
C THR A 142 9.66 16.70 -1.17
N HIS A 143 10.30 15.54 -1.36
CA HIS A 143 11.74 15.32 -1.22
C HIS A 143 12.21 14.27 -2.25
N SER A 144 11.85 14.43 -3.53
CA SER A 144 12.11 13.44 -4.59
C SER A 144 13.58 12.99 -4.73
N GLU A 145 14.52 13.79 -4.25
CA GLU A 145 15.94 13.48 -4.15
C GLU A 145 16.26 12.28 -3.25
N TRP A 146 15.32 11.83 -2.41
CA TRP A 146 15.44 10.62 -1.57
C TRP A 146 15.78 9.37 -2.41
N ARG A 147 15.32 9.31 -3.66
CA ARG A 147 15.61 8.26 -4.64
C ARG A 147 17.11 8.15 -4.96
N THR A 148 17.89 9.21 -4.70
CA THR A 148 19.34 9.25 -4.93
C THR A 148 20.17 9.21 -3.65
N GLY A 149 19.54 9.15 -2.46
CA GLY A 149 20.23 9.07 -1.17
C GLY A 149 20.91 10.36 -0.72
N ASN A 150 20.44 11.53 -1.18
CA ASN A 150 21.07 12.84 -0.90
C ASN A 150 20.22 13.74 0.01
N ILE A 151 19.47 13.17 0.96
CA ILE A 151 18.66 13.98 1.89
C ILE A 151 19.57 14.69 2.89
N LEU A 152 19.41 16.01 3.00
CA LEU A 152 20.14 16.84 3.95
C LEU A 152 19.28 17.19 5.19
N ASP A 153 17.96 17.35 5.01
CA ASP A 153 17.04 17.70 6.08
C ASP A 153 16.19 16.49 6.53
N MET A 154 16.76 15.72 7.45
CA MET A 154 16.10 14.55 8.03
C MET A 154 14.85 14.91 8.84
N THR A 155 14.83 16.10 9.45
CA THR A 155 13.69 16.53 10.27
C THR A 155 12.48 16.77 9.38
N SER A 156 12.65 17.55 8.31
CA SER A 156 11.59 17.79 7.32
C SER A 156 11.08 16.49 6.71
N VAL A 157 11.97 15.57 6.33
CA VAL A 157 11.58 14.26 5.77
C VAL A 157 10.70 13.47 6.74
N MET A 158 11.14 13.33 7.99
CA MET A 158 10.38 12.57 8.99
C MET A 158 9.04 13.23 9.33
N GLU A 159 8.97 14.55 9.35
CA GLU A 159 7.70 15.27 9.53
C GLU A 159 6.73 15.03 8.37
N ASN A 160 7.19 15.06 7.13
CA ASN A 160 6.34 14.84 5.96
C ASN A 160 5.83 13.40 5.90
N LEU A 161 6.68 12.41 6.19
CA LEU A 161 6.27 11.01 6.32
C LEU A 161 5.21 10.83 7.41
N LYS A 162 5.38 11.48 8.57
CA LYS A 162 4.41 11.40 9.68
C LYS A 162 3.11 12.16 9.40
N LYS A 163 3.11 13.15 8.51
CA LYS A 163 1.90 13.86 8.05
C LYS A 163 1.14 13.07 6.99
N TYR A 164 1.81 12.19 6.24
CA TYR A 164 1.21 11.43 5.14
C TYR A 164 0.41 10.22 5.64
N ARG A 165 -0.87 10.44 5.95
CA ARG A 165 -1.74 9.40 6.50
C ARG A 165 -2.14 8.30 5.51
N TRP A 166 -1.98 8.48 4.19
CA TRP A 166 -2.43 7.49 3.18
C TRP A 166 -1.44 6.33 3.00
N SER A 167 -0.80 5.93 4.09
CA SER A 167 0.21 4.87 4.17
C SER A 167 0.08 4.14 5.50
N SER A 168 0.53 2.90 5.51
CA SER A 168 0.64 2.07 6.73
C SER A 168 1.82 2.45 7.64
N LEU A 169 2.71 3.37 7.23
CA LEU A 169 3.90 3.74 8.02
C LEU A 169 3.56 4.14 9.46
N LEU A 170 2.51 4.96 9.65
CA LEU A 170 2.10 5.40 10.99
C LEU A 170 1.78 4.24 11.93
N ASP A 171 1.13 3.19 11.43
CA ASP A 171 0.79 2.00 12.21
C ASP A 171 2.05 1.23 12.66
N TYR A 172 3.13 1.31 11.88
CA TYR A 172 4.44 0.75 12.22
C TYR A 172 5.28 1.66 13.14
N LEU A 173 5.03 2.96 13.11
CA LEU A 173 5.59 3.94 14.07
C LEU A 173 4.81 3.97 15.40
N GLY A 174 3.85 3.07 15.60
CA GLY A 174 3.07 2.95 16.83
C GLY A 174 1.88 3.90 16.93
N GLN A 175 1.55 4.62 15.86
CA GLN A 175 0.39 5.52 15.80
C GLN A 175 -0.76 4.84 15.08
N LYS A 176 -1.92 4.74 15.73
CA LYS A 176 -3.10 4.11 15.15
C LYS A 176 -3.59 4.92 13.95
N ASN A 177 -3.51 4.35 12.74
CA ASN A 177 -3.98 4.97 11.52
C ASN A 177 -5.00 4.08 10.80
N PHE A 178 -4.56 2.98 10.17
CA PHE A 178 -5.42 2.00 9.50
C PHE A 178 -5.10 0.55 9.91
N PRO A 179 -5.08 0.23 11.21
CA PRO A 179 -4.61 -1.07 11.71
C PRO A 179 -5.53 -2.23 11.32
N SER A 180 -6.78 -1.97 10.92
CA SER A 180 -7.72 -3.01 10.48
C SER A 180 -7.43 -3.52 9.08
N ILE A 181 -6.57 -2.84 8.32
CA ILE A 181 -6.23 -3.18 6.93
C ILE A 181 -5.05 -4.13 6.88
N ILE A 182 -4.09 -3.95 7.80
CA ILE A 182 -2.80 -4.63 7.76
C ILE A 182 -2.69 -5.72 8.84
N ASN A 183 -2.00 -6.81 8.53
CA ASN A 183 -1.39 -7.66 9.55
C ASN A 183 0.09 -7.30 9.69
N LYS A 184 0.46 -6.85 10.89
CA LYS A 184 1.81 -6.40 11.21
C LYS A 184 2.71 -7.49 11.77
N GLU A 185 2.18 -8.65 12.17
CA GLU A 185 2.93 -9.66 12.94
C GLU A 185 4.29 -9.98 12.29
N ILE A 186 4.27 -10.43 11.03
CA ILE A 186 5.48 -10.83 10.32
C ILE A 186 6.44 -9.65 10.11
N LEU A 187 5.93 -8.48 9.70
CA LEU A 187 6.79 -7.33 9.48
C LEU A 187 7.33 -6.75 10.78
N SER A 188 6.57 -6.73 11.87
CA SER A 188 7.04 -6.24 13.17
C SER A 188 8.12 -7.13 13.77
N GLU A 189 8.06 -8.45 13.55
CA GLU A 189 9.14 -9.37 13.94
C GLU A 189 10.48 -9.05 13.24
N ASN A 190 10.43 -8.61 11.98
CA ASN A 190 11.61 -8.37 11.15
C ASN A 190 12.09 -6.91 11.18
N LEU A 191 11.17 -5.94 11.17
CA LEU A 191 11.46 -4.50 11.14
C LEU A 191 11.71 -3.92 12.55
N GLY A 192 11.31 -4.66 13.59
CA GLY A 192 11.49 -4.26 14.98
C GLY A 192 10.58 -3.13 15.44
N THR A 193 11.02 -2.40 16.46
CA THR A 193 10.23 -1.34 17.11
C THR A 193 10.11 -0.08 16.25
N ALA A 194 9.19 0.82 16.59
CA ALA A 194 9.09 2.14 15.96
C ALA A 194 10.45 2.89 15.90
N LYS A 195 11.25 2.79 16.97
CA LYS A 195 12.61 3.37 17.02
C LYS A 195 13.57 2.70 16.04
N ASN A 196 13.48 1.38 15.87
CA ASN A 196 14.27 0.67 14.85
C ASN A 196 13.88 1.17 13.46
N GLN A 197 12.59 1.33 13.20
CA GLN A 197 12.10 1.79 11.90
C GLN A 197 12.53 3.21 11.56
N GLU A 198 12.42 4.16 12.48
CA GLU A 198 12.90 5.53 12.25
C GLU A 198 14.40 5.56 11.94
N LYS A 199 15.20 4.77 12.67
CA LYS A 199 16.64 4.65 12.41
C LYS A 199 16.93 4.06 11.03
N THR A 200 16.23 3.00 10.63
CA THR A 200 16.42 2.36 9.32
C THR A 200 15.98 3.29 8.19
N ILE A 201 14.88 4.03 8.36
CA ILE A 201 14.45 5.06 7.40
C ILE A 201 15.57 6.08 7.19
N GLN A 202 16.13 6.63 8.26
CA GLN A 202 17.23 7.59 8.19
C GLN A 202 18.45 7.01 7.46
N GLN A 203 18.78 5.74 7.69
CA GLN A 203 19.87 5.07 6.98
C GLN A 203 19.58 4.93 5.48
N ILE A 204 18.38 4.48 5.10
CA ILE A 204 18.00 4.27 3.69
C ILE A 204 18.08 5.58 2.90
N ILE A 205 17.54 6.67 3.43
CA ILE A 205 17.49 7.96 2.72
C ILE A 205 18.84 8.72 2.73
N SER A 206 19.82 8.25 3.51
CA SER A 206 21.17 8.80 3.57
C SER A 206 22.20 8.04 2.71
N ILE A 207 21.84 6.87 2.16
CA ILE A 207 22.78 5.99 1.45
C ILE A 207 22.29 5.76 0.02
N SER A 208 23.05 6.28 -0.95
CA SER A 208 22.73 6.21 -2.40
C SER A 208 22.48 4.80 -2.91
N ASP A 209 23.27 3.82 -2.45
CA ASP A 209 23.21 2.44 -2.97
C ASP A 209 21.93 1.71 -2.55
N LEU A 210 21.36 2.05 -1.40
CA LEU A 210 20.07 1.55 -0.94
C LEU A 210 18.90 2.28 -1.62
N ALA A 211 19.10 3.53 -2.04
CA ALA A 211 18.08 4.31 -2.74
C ALA A 211 17.95 3.90 -4.23
N GLN A 212 19.04 3.46 -4.89
CA GLN A 212 19.03 3.10 -6.31
C GLN A 212 18.26 1.81 -6.64
N GLY A 213 18.20 0.83 -5.71
CA GLY A 213 17.39 -0.39 -5.86
C GLY A 213 15.87 -0.15 -6.00
N SER A 214 15.44 1.08 -5.74
CA SER A 214 14.07 1.58 -5.85
C SER A 214 13.63 1.80 -7.31
N SER A 215 14.57 2.12 -8.21
CA SER A 215 14.28 2.52 -9.60
C SER A 215 13.81 1.37 -10.51
N SER A 216 14.06 0.13 -10.13
CA SER A 216 13.60 -1.07 -10.86
C SER A 216 12.22 -1.57 -10.44
N ILE A 217 11.60 -0.95 -9.42
CA ILE A 217 10.37 -1.47 -8.80
C ILE A 217 9.11 -0.87 -9.46
N GLU A 218 9.20 0.32 -10.08
CA GLU A 218 8.11 0.96 -10.84
C GLU A 218 8.21 0.76 -12.36
#